data_AF-A0A7W2Z9R2-F1
#
_entry.id   AF-A0A7W2Z9R2-F1
#
_cell.length_a   1.000
_cell.length_b   1.000
_cell.length_c   1.000
_cell.angle_alpha   90.00
_cell.angle_beta   90.00
_cell.angle_gamma   90.00
#
_symmetry.space_group_name_H-M   'P 1'
#
loop_
_entity.id
_entity.type
_entity.pdbx_description
1 polymer ?
#
loop_
_entity_poly.entity_id
_entity_poly.type
_entity_poly.pdbx_seq_one_letter_code
_entity_poly.pdbx_strand_id
1 'polypeptide(L)'
;MNKLILIVLFSTAALGAEDFQIPMQRALEFNRWYVKQVKNDRYPIQQGNEIDKFVTASTMKKLRHADDPRYADAEFYEADFFMKSQYIGEDWAENVAIDSYDSDPVCVNVNITFGKKTQHTVIDCMVKEDGIWKIQSVAARDNN
;
A
#
# COMPACT_ATOMS: atom_id res chain seq x y z
N MET A 1 25.74 -46.69 38.41
CA MET A 1 24.39 -46.11 38.53
C MET A 1 24.15 -45.23 37.30
N ASN A 2 23.37 -45.72 36.34
CA ASN A 2 23.12 -45.04 35.06
C ASN A 2 22.28 -43.79 35.24
N LYS A 3 22.75 -42.65 34.73
CA LYS A 3 21.95 -41.42 34.60
C LYS A 3 21.26 -41.45 33.23
N LEU A 4 19.95 -41.70 33.21
CA LEU A 4 19.12 -41.46 32.02
C LEU A 4 18.96 -39.94 31.85
N ILE A 5 19.45 -39.39 30.74
CA ILE A 5 19.16 -38.02 30.33
C ILE A 5 17.95 -38.08 29.39
N LEU A 6 16.82 -37.54 29.84
CA LEU A 6 15.62 -37.35 29.02
C LEU A 6 15.77 -36.05 28.23
N ILE A 7 15.84 -36.15 26.90
CA ILE A 7 15.89 -34.99 26.00
C ILE A 7 14.45 -34.71 25.56
N VAL A 8 13.86 -33.63 26.06
CA VAL A 8 12.53 -33.18 25.65
C VAL A 8 12.68 -32.33 24.38
N LEU A 9 12.28 -32.88 23.24
CA LEU A 9 12.18 -32.17 21.97
C LEU A 9 10.91 -31.31 21.95
N PHE A 10 11.03 -30.02 22.30
CA PHE A 10 10.00 -29.04 22.00
C PHE A 10 9.96 -28.81 20.50
N SER A 11 8.96 -29.40 19.83
CA SER A 11 8.70 -29.14 18.42
C SER A 11 7.96 -27.81 18.29
N THR A 12 8.67 -26.71 18.04
CA THR A 12 8.04 -25.44 17.62
C THR A 12 7.69 -25.52 16.14
N ALA A 13 6.58 -26.20 15.82
CA ALA A 13 5.94 -26.06 14.53
C ALA A 13 5.02 -24.82 14.57
N ALA A 14 5.60 -23.62 14.50
CA ALA A 14 4.85 -22.43 14.15
C ALA A 14 4.74 -22.38 12.63
N LEU A 15 3.76 -23.09 12.08
CA LEU A 15 3.37 -22.92 10.68
C LEU A 15 2.74 -21.52 10.56
N GLY A 16 3.38 -20.67 9.76
CA GLY A 16 3.11 -19.24 9.67
C GLY A 16 1.72 -18.94 9.13
N ALA A 17 0.78 -18.63 10.04
CA ALA A 17 -0.33 -17.77 9.69
C ALA A 17 0.27 -16.41 9.33
N GLU A 18 0.02 -15.96 8.11
CA GLU A 18 0.45 -14.62 7.70
C GLU A 18 -0.35 -13.59 8.52
N ASP A 19 0.37 -12.79 9.31
CA ASP A 19 -0.26 -11.74 10.10
C ASP A 19 -0.71 -10.61 9.16
N PHE A 20 -1.96 -10.68 8.74
CA PHE A 20 -2.58 -9.68 7.86
C PHE A 20 -2.64 -8.28 8.50
N GLN A 21 -2.36 -8.13 9.80
CA GLN A 21 -2.14 -6.81 10.39
C GLN A 21 -0.97 -6.07 9.74
N ILE A 22 0.08 -6.78 9.30
CA ILE A 22 1.27 -6.15 8.71
C ILE A 22 0.95 -5.43 7.39
N PRO A 23 0.39 -6.09 6.34
CA PRO A 23 0.03 -5.38 5.10
C PRO A 23 -0.99 -4.26 5.35
N MET A 24 -1.95 -4.45 6.25
CA MET A 24 -2.93 -3.42 6.62
C MET A 24 -2.27 -2.17 7.20
N GLN A 25 -1.40 -2.32 8.20
CA GLN A 25 -0.68 -1.18 8.79
C GLN A 25 0.23 -0.51 7.78
N ARG A 26 0.88 -1.30 6.91
CA ARG A 26 1.76 -0.77 5.86
C ARG A 26 1.02 0.06 4.81
N ALA A 27 -0.17 -0.39 4.38
CA ALA A 27 -1.06 0.38 3.52
C ALA A 27 -1.50 1.68 4.20
N LEU A 28 -1.88 1.63 5.47
CA LEU A 28 -2.28 2.80 6.24
C LEU A 28 -1.14 3.82 6.40
N GLU A 29 0.08 3.36 6.68
CA GLU A 29 1.29 4.20 6.75
C GLU A 29 1.54 4.91 5.42
N PHE A 30 1.51 4.16 4.31
CA PHE A 30 1.68 4.73 2.97
C PHE A 30 0.66 5.83 2.72
N ASN A 31 -0.63 5.55 2.86
CA ASN A 31 -1.69 6.50 2.50
C ASN A 31 -1.65 7.75 3.37
N ARG A 32 -1.38 7.61 4.67
CA ARG A 32 -1.18 8.76 5.58
C ARG A 32 0.00 9.62 5.19
N TRP A 33 1.08 9.00 4.71
CA TRP A 33 2.25 9.73 4.24
C TRP A 33 1.99 10.40 2.88
N TYR A 34 1.42 9.66 1.93
CA TYR A 34 1.21 10.09 0.55
C TYR A 34 0.24 11.27 0.46
N VAL A 35 -0.91 11.18 1.12
CA VAL A 35 -1.92 12.26 1.13
C VAL A 35 -1.35 13.57 1.70
N LYS A 36 -0.41 13.47 2.66
CA LYS A 36 0.28 14.63 3.21
C LYS A 36 1.31 15.21 2.24
N GLN A 37 1.93 14.38 1.38
CA GLN A 37 2.79 14.91 0.33
C GLN A 37 1.96 15.69 -0.69
N VAL A 38 0.86 15.11 -1.16
CA VAL A 38 -0.06 15.74 -2.13
C VAL A 38 -0.66 17.03 -1.57
N LYS A 39 -1.10 17.05 -0.31
CA LYS A 39 -1.57 18.27 0.38
C LYS A 39 -0.55 19.41 0.39
N ASN A 40 0.74 19.08 0.37
CA ASN A 40 1.84 20.04 0.38
C ASN A 40 2.44 20.26 -1.03
N ASP A 41 1.65 20.01 -2.08
CA ASP A 41 2.03 20.18 -3.49
C ASP A 41 3.30 19.42 -3.90
N ARG A 42 3.55 18.27 -3.26
CA ARG A 42 4.65 17.37 -3.60
C ARG A 42 4.15 16.21 -4.44
N TYR A 43 4.99 15.78 -5.37
CA TYR A 43 4.69 14.68 -6.28
C TYR A 43 5.69 13.53 -6.12
N PRO A 44 5.46 12.58 -5.18
CA PRO A 44 6.49 11.62 -4.78
C PRO A 44 6.89 10.62 -5.85
N ILE A 45 6.09 10.43 -6.90
CA ILE A 45 6.46 9.54 -8.02
C ILE A 45 7.77 10.02 -8.68
N GLN A 46 7.91 11.34 -8.83
CA GLN A 46 9.11 11.98 -9.39
C GLN A 46 10.08 12.50 -8.31
N GLN A 47 9.56 12.84 -7.12
CA GLN A 47 10.32 13.54 -6.08
C GLN A 47 10.74 12.58 -4.95
N GLY A 48 11.97 12.05 -5.08
CA GLY A 48 12.62 11.26 -4.03
C GLY A 48 12.41 9.75 -4.13
N ASN A 49 12.97 9.03 -3.16
CA ASN A 49 12.97 7.57 -3.10
C ASN A 49 12.13 7.00 -1.94
N GLU A 50 11.50 7.86 -1.14
CA GLU A 50 10.70 7.42 0.01
C GLU A 50 9.53 6.54 -0.43
N ILE A 51 8.91 6.86 -1.56
CA ILE A 51 7.83 6.06 -2.17
C ILE A 51 8.26 4.63 -2.50
N ASP A 52 9.54 4.41 -2.84
CA ASP A 52 10.08 3.09 -3.23
C ASP A 52 10.10 2.10 -2.04
N LYS A 53 9.98 2.61 -0.80
CA LYS A 53 9.80 1.77 0.40
C LYS A 53 8.39 1.17 0.47
N PHE A 54 7.41 1.81 -0.15
CA PHE A 54 5.99 1.46 -0.03
C PHE A 54 5.43 0.84 -1.29
N VAL A 55 5.99 1.14 -2.46
CA VAL A 55 5.46 0.70 -3.76
C VAL A 55 6.46 -0.24 -4.42
N THR A 56 5.98 -1.31 -5.04
CA THR A 56 6.87 -2.29 -5.70
C THR A 56 7.73 -1.61 -6.76
N ALA A 57 8.95 -2.11 -6.94
CA ALA A 57 9.88 -1.56 -7.93
C ALA A 57 9.29 -1.62 -9.35
N SER A 58 8.54 -2.69 -9.65
CA SER A 58 7.89 -2.87 -10.95
C SER A 58 6.81 -1.82 -11.23
N THR A 59 6.00 -1.47 -10.22
CA THR A 59 4.97 -0.44 -10.33
C THR A 59 5.61 0.94 -10.44
N MET A 60 6.60 1.25 -9.60
CA MET A 60 7.32 2.53 -9.68
C MET A 60 8.01 2.74 -11.03
N LYS A 61 8.57 1.68 -11.63
CA LYS A 61 9.14 1.74 -12.98
C LYS A 61 8.09 2.12 -14.02
N LYS A 62 6.88 1.54 -13.95
CA LYS A 62 5.79 1.85 -14.88
C LYS A 62 5.26 3.28 -14.70
N LEU A 63 5.03 3.70 -13.46
CA LEU A 63 4.55 5.06 -13.16
C LEU A 63 5.54 6.12 -13.63
N ARG A 64 6.83 5.97 -13.29
CA ARG A 64 7.87 6.91 -13.72
C ARG A 64 8.10 6.91 -15.23
N HIS A 65 7.83 5.79 -15.90
CA HIS A 65 7.90 5.73 -17.37
C HIS A 65 6.72 6.44 -18.03
N ALA A 66 5.50 6.28 -17.49
CA ALA A 66 4.31 6.98 -17.96
C ALA A 66 4.41 8.51 -17.75
N ASP A 67 5.08 8.95 -16.68
CA ASP A 67 5.30 10.37 -16.37
C ASP A 67 6.48 11.01 -17.12
N ASP A 68 7.26 10.22 -17.87
CA ASP A 68 8.44 10.73 -18.57
C ASP A 68 8.01 11.43 -19.87
N PRO A 69 8.32 12.73 -20.03
CA PRO A 69 7.85 13.53 -21.17
C PRO A 69 8.35 13.02 -22.53
N ARG A 70 9.36 12.14 -22.55
CA ARG A 70 9.85 11.48 -23.77
C ARG A 70 8.90 10.39 -24.28
N TYR A 71 7.98 9.92 -23.44
CA TYR A 71 7.03 8.83 -23.71
C TYR A 71 5.58 9.26 -23.38
N ALA A 72 5.31 10.58 -23.39
CA ALA A 72 4.02 11.18 -23.02
C ALA A 72 2.99 11.18 -24.17
N ASP A 73 3.05 10.19 -25.05
CA ASP A 73 2.13 10.00 -26.17
C ASP A 73 0.76 9.41 -25.77
N ALA A 74 0.55 9.11 -24.48
CA ALA A 74 -0.76 8.79 -23.92
C ALA A 74 -0.98 9.52 -22.58
N GLU A 75 -2.11 10.21 -22.44
CA GLU A 75 -2.65 10.63 -21.14
C GLU A 75 -3.02 9.36 -20.36
N PHE A 76 -2.12 8.88 -19.51
CA PHE A 76 -2.34 7.61 -18.81
C PHE A 76 -3.28 7.71 -17.61
N TYR A 77 -3.42 8.89 -17.00
CA TYR A 77 -4.14 9.05 -15.74
C TYR A 77 -5.02 10.30 -15.72
N GLU A 78 -6.33 10.10 -15.69
CA GLU A 78 -7.33 11.18 -15.49
C GLU A 78 -7.40 11.66 -14.02
N ALA A 79 -6.60 11.07 -13.12
CA ALA A 79 -6.58 11.31 -11.68
C ALA A 79 -5.24 10.85 -11.06
N ASP A 80 -4.94 11.25 -9.83
CA ASP A 80 -3.78 10.71 -9.10
C ASP A 80 -3.86 9.18 -8.98
N PHE A 81 -2.77 8.48 -9.25
CA PHE A 81 -2.76 7.02 -9.32
C PHE A 81 -3.13 6.34 -7.99
N PHE A 82 -2.67 6.87 -6.86
CA PHE A 82 -2.83 6.25 -5.54
C PHE A 82 -4.08 6.74 -4.83
N MET A 83 -4.45 8.01 -5.03
CA MET A 83 -5.66 8.58 -4.45
C MET A 83 -6.89 8.34 -5.30
N LYS A 84 -6.75 7.99 -6.59
CA LYS A 84 -7.86 7.83 -7.55
C LYS A 84 -8.81 9.03 -7.56
N SER A 85 -8.26 10.22 -7.43
CA SER A 85 -9.00 11.48 -7.44
C SER A 85 -8.17 12.58 -8.11
N GLN A 86 -8.85 13.52 -8.77
CA GLN A 86 -8.23 14.74 -9.30
C GLN A 86 -7.94 15.77 -8.21
N TYR A 87 -8.67 15.71 -7.10
CA TYR A 87 -8.60 16.68 -6.02
C TYR A 87 -8.43 15.99 -4.66
N ILE A 88 -7.74 16.68 -3.76
CA ILE A 88 -7.65 16.28 -2.35
C ILE A 88 -8.82 16.89 -1.57
N GLY A 89 -9.54 16.07 -0.81
CA GLY A 89 -10.58 16.57 0.10
C GLY A 89 -9.97 17.34 1.27
N GLU A 90 -10.73 18.33 1.79
CA GLU A 90 -10.27 19.26 2.83
C GLU A 90 -9.66 18.58 4.07
N ASP A 91 -10.25 17.44 4.47
CA ASP A 91 -9.94 16.74 5.72
C ASP A 91 -9.23 15.40 5.49
N TRP A 92 -8.83 15.07 4.27
CA TRP A 92 -8.25 13.76 3.94
C TRP A 92 -6.90 13.52 4.62
N ALA A 93 -6.05 14.54 4.72
CA ALA A 93 -4.71 14.39 5.29
C ALA A 93 -4.70 14.09 6.80
N GLU A 94 -5.79 14.44 7.48
CA GLU A 94 -6.01 14.21 8.90
C GLU A 94 -6.85 12.95 9.17
N ASN A 95 -7.56 12.45 8.15
CA ASN A 95 -8.53 11.37 8.30
C ASN A 95 -8.29 10.28 7.26
N VAL A 96 -7.34 9.40 7.57
CA VAL A 96 -7.08 8.17 6.80
C VAL A 96 -7.27 6.97 7.73
N ALA A 97 -8.13 6.05 7.31
CA ALA A 97 -8.48 4.85 8.07
C ALA A 97 -8.54 3.62 7.16
N ILE A 98 -8.32 2.46 7.77
CA ILE A 98 -8.62 1.17 7.16
C ILE A 98 -10.12 0.94 7.36
N ASP A 99 -10.85 0.71 6.27
CA ASP A 99 -12.26 0.32 6.30
C ASP A 99 -12.42 -1.19 6.46
N SER A 100 -11.76 -1.94 5.58
CA SER A 100 -11.84 -3.39 5.52
C SER A 100 -10.64 -3.97 4.77
N TYR A 101 -10.51 -5.29 4.75
CA TYR A 101 -9.53 -5.97 3.92
C TYR A 101 -10.09 -7.30 3.40
N ASP A 102 -9.57 -7.74 2.26
CA ASP A 102 -9.78 -9.06 1.70
C ASP A 102 -8.44 -9.60 1.18
N SER A 103 -8.31 -10.91 1.03
CA SER A 103 -7.06 -11.53 0.59
C SER A 103 -7.33 -12.64 -0.40
N ASP A 104 -6.57 -12.63 -1.49
CA ASP A 104 -6.56 -13.68 -2.49
C ASP A 104 -5.11 -14.10 -2.79
N PRO A 105 -4.87 -15.15 -3.60
CA PRO A 105 -3.51 -15.61 -3.90
C PRO A 105 -2.60 -14.60 -4.62
N VAL A 106 -3.14 -13.49 -5.13
CA VAL A 106 -2.43 -12.42 -5.81
C VAL A 106 -2.00 -11.34 -4.82
N CYS A 107 -2.91 -10.86 -3.97
CA CYS A 107 -2.57 -9.84 -2.97
C CYS A 107 -3.55 -9.74 -1.79
N VAL A 108 -3.11 -9.02 -0.76
CA VAL A 108 -3.97 -8.55 0.33
C VAL A 108 -4.52 -7.18 -0.07
N ASN A 109 -5.81 -7.14 -0.38
CA ASN A 109 -6.55 -5.93 -0.75
C ASN A 109 -6.97 -5.19 0.52
N VAL A 110 -6.40 -4.01 0.76
CA VAL A 110 -6.73 -3.17 1.92
C VAL A 110 -7.57 -1.98 1.46
N ASN A 111 -8.80 -1.87 1.95
CA ASN A 111 -9.67 -0.73 1.67
C ASN A 111 -9.29 0.43 2.60
N ILE A 112 -8.82 1.52 2.00
CA ILE A 112 -8.38 2.73 2.70
C ILE A 112 -9.35 3.86 2.38
N THR A 113 -9.98 4.41 3.43
CA THR A 113 -10.91 5.52 3.31
C THR A 113 -10.24 6.82 3.76
N PHE A 114 -10.37 7.84 2.92
CA PHE A 114 -9.98 9.22 3.18
C PHE A 114 -11.21 10.06 3.56
N GLY A 115 -11.03 10.99 4.50
CA GLY A 115 -12.03 11.96 4.92
C GLY A 115 -13.08 11.39 5.89
N LYS A 116 -13.77 12.31 6.58
CA LYS A 116 -14.95 12.00 7.41
C LYS A 116 -16.22 12.65 6.88
N LYS A 117 -16.11 13.81 6.22
CA LYS A 117 -17.26 14.54 5.65
C LYS A 117 -17.74 13.88 4.36
N THR A 118 -16.82 13.78 3.40
CA THR A 118 -17.03 13.13 2.11
C THR A 118 -15.97 12.04 2.01
N GLN A 119 -16.41 10.82 2.27
CA GLN A 119 -15.54 9.65 2.24
C GLN A 119 -15.17 9.31 0.80
N HIS A 120 -13.94 8.90 0.61
CA HIS A 120 -13.43 8.35 -0.64
C HIS A 120 -12.57 7.13 -0.32
N THR A 121 -12.87 6.00 -0.94
CA THR A 121 -12.21 4.74 -0.63
C THR A 121 -11.45 4.20 -1.84
N VAL A 122 -10.19 3.86 -1.60
CA VAL A 122 -9.33 3.15 -2.54
C VAL A 122 -9.02 1.75 -2.02
N ILE A 123 -8.62 0.86 -2.93
CA ILE A 123 -8.24 -0.51 -2.63
C ILE A 123 -6.77 -0.68 -2.96
N ASP A 124 -5.94 -0.83 -1.93
CA ASP A 124 -4.51 -1.08 -2.07
C ASP A 124 -4.23 -2.58 -2.15
N CYS A 125 -3.75 -3.05 -3.29
CA CYS A 125 -3.31 -4.42 -3.48
C CYS A 125 -1.87 -4.57 -2.96
N MET A 126 -1.73 -5.13 -1.77
CA MET A 126 -0.47 -5.31 -1.05
C MET A 126 0.17 -6.67 -1.38
N VAL A 127 1.43 -6.66 -1.80
CA VAL A 127 2.24 -7.85 -2.07
C VAL A 127 3.56 -7.80 -1.31
N LYS A 128 4.21 -8.95 -1.17
CA LYS A 128 5.50 -9.06 -0.50
C LYS A 128 6.64 -9.06 -1.52
N GLU A 129 7.39 -7.96 -1.59
CA GLU A 129 8.59 -7.80 -2.41
C GLU A 129 9.81 -7.83 -1.47
N ASP A 130 10.71 -8.80 -1.65
CA ASP A 130 11.91 -8.99 -0.82
C ASP A 130 11.61 -9.04 0.70
N GLY A 131 10.50 -9.68 1.07
CA GLY A 131 10.05 -9.81 2.45
C GLY A 131 9.33 -8.58 3.02
N ILE A 132 9.20 -7.50 2.25
CA ILE A 132 8.56 -6.25 2.65
C ILE A 132 7.21 -6.12 1.94
N TRP A 133 6.15 -5.77 2.68
CA TRP A 133 4.85 -5.48 2.09
C TRP A 133 4.89 -4.14 1.34
N LYS A 134 4.41 -4.17 0.10
CA LYS A 134 4.39 -3.03 -0.80
C LYS A 134 3.13 -3.03 -1.66
N ILE A 135 2.72 -1.85 -2.08
CA ILE A 135 1.61 -1.63 -3.00
C ILE A 135 2.06 -2.02 -4.40
N GLN A 136 1.33 -2.95 -5.02
CA GLN A 136 1.49 -3.31 -6.41
C GLN A 136 0.52 -2.54 -7.31
N SER A 137 -0.72 -2.37 -6.88
CA SER A 137 -1.73 -1.63 -7.63
C SER A 137 -2.76 -1.00 -6.69
N VAL A 138 -3.47 -0.01 -7.22
CA VAL A 138 -4.56 0.65 -6.51
C VAL A 138 -5.78 0.69 -7.43
N ALA A 139 -6.95 0.38 -6.89
CA ALA A 139 -8.24 0.53 -7.56
C ALA A 139 -9.14 1.52 -6.80
N ALA A 140 -10.03 2.19 -7.53
CA ALA A 140 -11.10 2.97 -6.90
C ALA A 140 -12.22 2.00 -6.47
N ARG A 141 -12.70 2.15 -5.24
CA ARG A 141 -13.88 1.43 -4.77
C ARG A 141 -15.15 2.23 -5.07
N ASP A 142 -15.08 3.53 -4.85
CA ASP A 142 -16.18 4.46 -5.00
C ASP A 142 -16.08 5.10 -6.40
N ASN A 143 -16.33 4.31 -7.46
CA ASN A 143 -16.47 4.86 -8.81
C ASN A 143 -17.83 5.57 -8.89
N ASN A 144 -17.82 6.90 -8.88
CA ASN A 144 -18.87 7.72 -9.49
C ASN A 144 -18.38 8.21 -10.85
#